data_AF-A0A8H5FNW2-F1
#
_entry.id   AF-A0A8H5FNW2-F1
#
_cell.length_a   1.000
_cell.length_b   1.000
_cell.length_c   1.000
_cell.angle_alpha   90.00
_cell.angle_beta   90.00
_cell.angle_gamma   90.00
#
_symmetry.space_group_name_H-M   'P 1'
#
loop_
_entity.id
_entity.type
_entity.pdbx_description
1 polymer ?
#
loop_
_entity_poly.entity_id
_entity_poly.type
_entity_poly.pdbx_seq_one_letter_code
_entity_poly.pdbx_strand_id
1 'polypeptide(L)'
;MKRRQKTHESFNESTGLESLHSPPGDIVVFEEYLHYAAIQRHAESLARKDSGSSREKDGGMVGWCNKLSEYKGPNVNVDPTQKYPQIPLAPEEEELAAASRSMRLASWTSIFYLITTDILGPFNAPFAIASVGWVPGILLYFSMALVAWYTSLILWRLFVRLDSLRYPLRSYSDIVERIYGKRARQATAFLQTLQLIVVVGVNCLANGQAFSQVTSGKICFSVCIVIWTLIG
;
A
#
# COMPACT_ATOMS: atom_id res chain seq x y z
N MET A 1 -39.45 34.60 -8.85
CA MET A 1 -39.28 33.34 -9.62
C MET A 1 -37.85 32.75 -9.61
N LYS A 2 -36.93 33.19 -8.73
CA LYS A 2 -35.50 32.81 -8.78
C LYS A 2 -35.01 31.93 -7.60
N ARG A 3 -35.94 31.36 -6.81
CA ARG A 3 -35.63 30.46 -5.67
C ARG A 3 -35.85 28.97 -5.93
N ARG A 4 -36.53 28.58 -7.02
CA ARG A 4 -36.80 27.15 -7.33
C ARG A 4 -35.69 26.46 -8.13
N GLN A 5 -34.79 27.20 -8.78
CA GLN A 5 -33.66 26.59 -9.51
C GLN A 5 -32.54 26.12 -8.56
N LYS A 6 -32.33 26.82 -7.45
CA LYS A 6 -31.23 26.50 -6.51
C LYS A 6 -31.42 25.17 -5.77
N THR A 7 -32.63 24.63 -5.73
CA THR A 7 -32.95 23.35 -5.07
C THR A 7 -32.76 22.15 -6.01
N HIS A 8 -32.72 22.37 -7.33
CA HIS A 8 -32.46 21.30 -8.31
C HIS A 8 -30.97 21.10 -8.59
N GLU A 9 -30.12 22.14 -8.43
CA GLU A 9 -28.67 21.99 -8.53
C GLU A 9 -28.07 21.21 -7.35
N SER A 10 -28.58 21.43 -6.13
CA SER A 10 -28.11 20.69 -4.94
C SER A 10 -28.45 19.20 -4.96
N PHE A 11 -29.46 18.78 -5.74
CA PHE A 11 -29.85 17.36 -5.85
C PHE A 11 -28.97 16.58 -6.85
N ASN A 12 -28.28 17.28 -7.77
CA ASN A 12 -27.35 16.67 -8.73
C ASN A 12 -25.90 16.66 -8.23
N GLU A 13 -25.58 17.50 -7.23
CA GLU A 13 -24.27 17.58 -6.57
C GLU A 13 -24.02 16.37 -5.64
N SER A 14 -25.10 15.79 -5.09
CA SER A 14 -25.03 14.55 -4.30
C SER A 14 -24.71 13.32 -5.16
N THR A 15 -25.09 13.36 -6.44
CA THR A 15 -24.94 12.22 -7.36
C THR A 15 -23.50 12.05 -7.87
N GLY A 16 -22.70 13.13 -7.88
CA GLY A 16 -21.27 13.07 -8.24
C GLY A 16 -20.42 12.35 -7.18
N LEU A 17 -20.63 12.66 -5.90
CA LEU A 17 -19.98 11.97 -4.78
C LEU A 17 -20.49 10.53 -4.60
N GLU A 18 -21.78 10.29 -4.90
CA GLU A 18 -22.34 8.93 -4.90
C GLU A 18 -21.82 8.10 -6.09
N SER A 19 -21.43 8.75 -7.20
CA SER A 19 -20.81 8.07 -8.36
C SER A 19 -19.35 7.65 -8.16
N LEU A 20 -18.75 7.96 -7.00
CA LEU A 20 -17.42 7.48 -6.59
C LEU A 20 -17.49 6.22 -5.72
N HIS A 21 -18.67 5.91 -5.15
CA HIS A 21 -19.00 4.61 -4.55
C HIS A 21 -19.84 3.78 -5.54
N SER A 22 -19.54 2.50 -5.76
CA SER A 22 -20.43 1.68 -6.61
C SER A 22 -21.75 1.37 -5.88
N PRO A 23 -22.88 1.24 -6.60
CA PRO A 23 -24.10 0.71 -6.01
C PRO A 23 -23.85 -0.68 -5.42
N PRO A 24 -24.42 -1.02 -4.26
CA PRO A 24 -24.23 -2.31 -3.62
C PRO A 24 -25.08 -3.35 -4.36
N GLY A 25 -24.51 -4.07 -5.34
CA GLY A 25 -25.28 -5.14 -6.01
C GLY A 25 -24.59 -5.91 -7.14
N ASP A 26 -23.73 -5.29 -7.94
CA ASP A 26 -23.15 -5.97 -9.10
C ASP A 26 -21.85 -6.73 -8.75
N ILE A 27 -21.76 -7.96 -9.26
CA ILE A 27 -20.54 -8.77 -9.19
C ILE A 27 -19.55 -8.15 -10.18
N VAL A 28 -18.66 -7.31 -9.66
CA VAL A 28 -17.59 -6.69 -10.45
C VAL A 28 -16.63 -7.78 -10.92
N VAL A 29 -16.50 -7.92 -12.25
CA VAL A 29 -15.62 -8.90 -12.87
C VAL A 29 -14.17 -8.44 -12.72
N PHE A 30 -13.23 -9.39 -12.59
CA PHE A 30 -11.80 -9.08 -12.48
C PHE A 30 -11.29 -8.14 -13.59
N GLU A 31 -11.80 -8.30 -14.81
CA GLU A 31 -11.49 -7.49 -15.98
C GLU A 31 -11.85 -6.02 -15.80
N GLU A 32 -12.93 -5.72 -15.08
CA GLU A 32 -13.36 -4.35 -14.82
C GLU A 32 -12.35 -3.60 -13.94
N TYR A 33 -11.81 -4.27 -12.92
CA TYR A 33 -10.73 -3.69 -12.09
C TYR A 33 -9.48 -3.38 -12.92
N LEU A 34 -9.09 -4.30 -13.82
CA LEU A 34 -7.95 -4.08 -14.71
C LEU A 34 -8.20 -2.95 -15.71
N HIS A 35 -9.42 -2.84 -16.23
CA HIS A 35 -9.82 -1.81 -17.19
C HIS A 35 -9.70 -0.41 -16.58
N TYR A 36 -10.36 -0.16 -15.44
CA TYR A 36 -10.34 1.15 -14.81
C TYR A 36 -8.96 1.53 -14.26
N ALA A 37 -8.17 0.57 -13.78
CA ALA A 37 -6.79 0.81 -13.38
C ALA A 37 -5.90 1.22 -14.58
N ALA A 38 -6.06 0.55 -15.74
CA ALA A 38 -5.32 0.88 -16.95
C ALA A 38 -5.65 2.27 -17.50
N ILE A 39 -6.92 2.67 -17.50
CA ILE A 39 -7.36 4.01 -17.93
C ILE A 39 -6.73 5.10 -17.08
N GLN A 40 -6.77 4.93 -15.75
CA GLN A 40 -6.21 5.92 -14.84
C GLN A 40 -4.70 6.07 -15.02
N ARG A 41 -3.96 4.96 -15.15
CA ARG A 41 -2.51 4.98 -15.40
C ARG A 41 -2.18 5.69 -16.70
N HIS A 42 -3.01 5.51 -17.73
CA HIS A 42 -2.84 6.21 -18.98
C HIS A 42 -3.05 7.72 -18.83
N ALA A 43 -4.11 8.13 -18.15
CA ALA A 43 -4.36 9.54 -17.82
C ALA A 43 -3.22 10.17 -17.01
N GLU A 44 -2.70 9.47 -16.00
CA GLU A 44 -1.54 9.91 -15.20
C GLU A 44 -0.26 10.03 -16.05
N SER A 45 -0.06 9.11 -17.01
CA SER A 45 1.11 9.16 -17.92
C SER A 45 1.03 10.32 -18.92
N LEU A 46 -0.17 10.70 -19.33
CA LEU A 46 -0.40 11.85 -20.21
C LEU A 46 -0.22 13.16 -19.44
N ALA A 47 -0.81 13.29 -18.25
CA ALA A 47 -0.61 14.44 -17.37
C ALA A 47 0.88 14.67 -17.08
N ARG A 48 1.63 13.61 -16.78
CA ARG A 48 3.08 13.69 -16.54
C ARG A 48 3.88 14.17 -17.77
N LYS A 49 3.43 13.88 -18.99
CA LYS A 49 4.06 14.36 -20.23
C LYS A 49 3.77 15.84 -20.47
N ASP A 50 2.56 16.29 -20.17
CA ASP A 50 2.11 17.67 -20.37
C ASP A 50 2.77 18.64 -19.38
N SER A 51 3.03 18.20 -18.13
CA SER A 51 3.70 19.02 -17.11
C SER A 51 5.19 19.32 -17.38
N GLY A 52 5.73 18.98 -18.55
CA GLY A 52 7.08 19.43 -18.98
C GLY A 52 8.22 19.04 -18.03
N SER A 53 8.03 18.03 -17.17
CA SER A 53 9.08 17.55 -16.27
C SER A 53 10.15 16.87 -17.13
N SER A 54 11.14 17.67 -17.49
CA SER A 54 12.31 17.28 -18.26
C SER A 54 12.82 15.95 -17.74
N ARG A 55 12.91 14.96 -18.65
CA ARG A 55 13.60 13.68 -18.45
C ARG A 55 15.03 13.98 -18.04
N GLU A 56 15.27 14.18 -16.75
CA GLU A 56 16.55 13.87 -16.17
C GLU A 56 16.79 12.39 -16.48
N LYS A 57 17.95 12.11 -17.08
CA LYS A 57 18.36 10.76 -17.45
C LYS A 57 18.50 9.97 -16.14
N ASP A 58 17.40 9.37 -15.67
CA ASP A 58 17.36 8.47 -14.53
C ASP A 58 18.16 7.20 -14.87
N GLY A 59 19.48 7.32 -14.85
CA GLY A 59 20.42 6.21 -14.90
C GLY A 59 20.48 5.58 -13.52
N GLY A 60 19.84 4.42 -13.35
CA GLY A 60 19.89 3.67 -12.10
C GLY A 60 18.62 2.88 -11.82
N MET A 61 18.39 2.58 -10.54
CA MET A 61 17.27 1.75 -10.07
C MET A 61 15.90 2.36 -10.43
N VAL A 62 15.79 3.69 -10.51
CA VAL A 62 14.55 4.40 -10.90
C VAL A 62 14.18 4.15 -12.36
N GLY A 63 15.13 4.27 -13.29
CA GLY A 63 14.92 3.96 -14.70
C GLY A 63 14.56 2.48 -14.93
N TRP A 64 15.18 1.57 -14.17
CA TRP A 64 14.84 0.15 -14.19
C TRP A 64 13.42 -0.13 -13.68
N CYS A 65 13.01 0.49 -12.57
CA CYS A 65 11.63 0.42 -12.06
C CYS A 65 10.62 0.96 -13.08
N ASN A 66 10.89 2.11 -13.71
CA ASN A 66 10.00 2.67 -14.73
C ASN A 66 9.83 1.70 -15.91
N LYS A 67 10.92 1.09 -16.38
CA LYS A 67 10.88 0.09 -17.47
C LYS A 67 10.09 -1.17 -17.07
N LEU A 68 10.20 -1.62 -15.82
CA LEU A 68 9.40 -2.73 -15.30
C LEU A 68 7.91 -2.42 -15.19
N SER A 69 7.57 -1.16 -14.90
CA SER A 69 6.18 -0.68 -14.86
C SER A 69 5.55 -0.60 -16.25
N GLU A 70 6.35 -0.33 -17.29
CA GLU A 70 5.89 -0.11 -18.66
C GLU A 70 5.45 -1.40 -19.38
N TYR A 71 5.89 -2.57 -18.89
CA TYR A 71 5.60 -3.86 -19.52
C TYR A 71 4.10 -4.23 -19.41
N LYS A 72 3.27 -3.83 -20.39
CA LYS A 72 1.87 -4.26 -20.54
C LYS A 72 1.79 -5.78 -20.72
N GLY A 73 1.18 -6.48 -19.75
CA GLY A 73 0.87 -7.90 -19.92
C GLY A 73 -0.11 -8.13 -21.08
N PRO A 74 -0.13 -9.32 -21.70
CA PRO A 74 -0.93 -9.64 -22.89
C PRO A 74 -2.46 -9.55 -22.70
N ASN A 75 -2.94 -9.36 -21.47
CA ASN A 75 -4.34 -9.53 -21.08
C ASN A 75 -5.08 -8.18 -20.91
N VAL A 76 -4.45 -7.06 -21.25
CA VAL A 76 -5.08 -5.73 -21.14
C VAL A 76 -5.53 -5.32 -22.54
N ASN A 77 -6.72 -5.77 -22.95
CA ASN A 77 -7.40 -5.34 -24.17
C ASN A 77 -8.01 -3.93 -23.98
N VAL A 78 -7.16 -2.99 -23.54
CA VAL A 78 -7.50 -1.57 -23.39
C VAL A 78 -6.74 -0.85 -24.47
N ASP A 79 -7.45 -0.43 -25.51
CA ASP A 79 -6.90 0.39 -26.58
C ASP A 79 -6.46 1.73 -25.97
N PRO A 80 -5.15 1.99 -25.85
CA PRO A 80 -4.63 3.22 -25.23
C PRO A 80 -4.97 4.47 -26.04
N THR A 81 -5.46 4.30 -27.26
CA THR A 81 -5.83 5.37 -28.18
C THR A 81 -7.28 5.80 -28.00
N GLN A 82 -8.09 4.99 -27.29
CA GLN A 82 -9.49 5.30 -27.06
C GLN A 82 -9.62 6.41 -26.00
N LYS A 83 -10.06 7.59 -26.44
CA LYS A 83 -10.45 8.69 -25.54
C LYS A 83 -11.69 8.27 -24.77
N TYR A 84 -11.51 7.80 -23.54
CA TYR A 84 -12.61 7.69 -22.59
C TYR A 84 -13.15 9.10 -22.32
N PRO A 85 -14.48 9.29 -22.25
CA PRO A 85 -15.05 10.55 -21.82
C PRO A 85 -14.46 10.86 -20.44
N GLN A 86 -13.56 11.84 -20.38
CA GLN A 86 -13.19 12.43 -19.11
C GLN A 86 -14.45 13.16 -18.69
N ILE A 87 -15.14 12.64 -17.67
CA ILE A 87 -16.16 13.43 -16.99
C ILE A 87 -15.42 14.70 -16.56
N PRO A 88 -15.83 15.90 -17.01
CA PRO A 88 -15.21 17.13 -16.56
C PRO A 88 -15.39 17.18 -15.05
N LEU A 89 -14.35 16.78 -14.32
CA LEU A 89 -14.32 16.92 -12.88
C LEU A 89 -14.26 18.42 -12.60
N ALA A 90 -15.02 18.87 -11.62
CA ALA A 90 -14.85 20.23 -11.13
C ALA A 90 -13.37 20.40 -10.70
N PRO A 91 -12.78 21.60 -10.83
CA PRO A 91 -11.40 21.83 -10.38
C PRO A 91 -11.20 21.41 -8.92
N GLU A 92 -12.23 21.55 -8.09
CA GLU A 92 -12.27 21.05 -6.72
C GLU A 92 -12.14 19.52 -6.63
N GLU A 93 -12.82 18.76 -7.47
CA GLU A 93 -12.76 17.29 -7.46
C GLU A 93 -11.42 16.75 -7.97
N GLU A 94 -10.77 17.47 -8.89
CA GLU A 94 -9.41 17.17 -9.33
C GLU A 94 -8.39 17.38 -8.19
N GLU A 95 -8.51 18.49 -7.46
CA GLU A 95 -7.68 18.76 -6.28
C GLU A 95 -7.92 17.74 -5.16
N LEU A 96 -9.17 17.36 -4.91
CA LEU A 96 -9.52 16.31 -3.95
C LEU A 96 -8.99 14.94 -4.36
N ALA A 97 -9.02 14.60 -5.66
CA ALA A 97 -8.46 13.36 -6.19
C ALA A 97 -6.93 13.34 -6.07
N ALA A 98 -6.26 14.47 -6.35
CA ALA A 98 -4.82 14.62 -6.18
C ALA A 98 -4.41 14.50 -4.70
N ALA A 99 -5.14 15.15 -3.78
CA ALA A 99 -4.95 15.02 -2.34
C ALA A 99 -5.19 13.58 -1.86
N SER A 100 -6.21 12.91 -2.39
CA SER A 100 -6.51 11.51 -2.07
C SER A 100 -5.42 10.55 -2.55
N ARG A 101 -4.76 10.86 -3.68
CA ARG A 101 -3.64 10.09 -4.20
C ARG A 101 -2.38 10.30 -3.37
N SER A 102 -2.08 11.54 -2.98
CA SER A 102 -0.88 11.84 -2.18
C SER A 102 -0.94 11.19 -0.80
N MET A 103 -2.12 11.11 -0.17
CA MET A 103 -2.31 10.40 1.11
C MET A 103 -2.03 8.88 1.03
N ARG A 104 -2.06 8.28 -0.17
CA ARG A 104 -1.77 6.84 -0.36
C ARG A 104 -0.30 6.55 -0.63
N LEU A 105 0.51 7.58 -0.85
CA LEU A 105 1.94 7.44 -1.08
C LEU A 105 2.69 7.57 0.25
N ALA A 106 3.29 6.48 0.70
CA ALA A 106 4.18 6.54 1.85
C ALA A 106 5.46 7.28 1.47
N SER A 107 5.94 8.16 2.35
CA SER A 107 7.24 8.79 2.19
C SER A 107 8.36 7.75 2.33
N TRP A 108 9.50 7.98 1.70
CA TRP A 108 10.65 7.08 1.79
C TRP A 108 11.10 6.84 3.24
N THR A 109 11.09 7.89 4.07
CA THR A 109 11.39 7.77 5.51
C THR A 109 10.37 6.90 6.25
N SER A 110 9.09 7.03 5.93
CA SER A 110 8.04 6.18 6.50
C SER A 110 8.24 4.72 6.11
N ILE A 111 8.56 4.45 4.84
CA ILE A 111 8.85 3.11 4.34
C ILE A 111 10.07 2.52 5.07
N PHE A 112 11.15 3.29 5.18
CA PHE A 112 12.35 2.87 5.91
C PHE A 112 12.05 2.54 7.37
N TYR A 113 11.30 3.42 8.05
CA TYR A 113 10.91 3.21 9.44
C TYR A 113 10.04 1.95 9.59
N LEU A 114 9.00 1.79 8.77
CA LEU A 114 8.11 0.63 8.82
C LEU A 114 8.85 -0.68 8.54
N ILE A 115 9.75 -0.74 7.55
CA ILE A 115 10.54 -1.94 7.28
C ILE A 115 11.50 -2.24 8.45
N THR A 116 12.20 -1.23 8.96
CA THR A 116 13.21 -1.40 10.01
C THR A 116 12.58 -1.80 11.35
N THR A 117 11.37 -1.31 11.61
CA THR A 117 10.57 -1.64 12.80
C THR A 117 9.78 -2.94 12.66
N ASP A 118 9.42 -3.35 11.44
CA ASP A 118 8.78 -4.66 11.20
C ASP A 118 9.81 -5.80 11.29
N ILE A 119 11.03 -5.57 10.78
CA ILE A 119 12.18 -6.50 10.93
C ILE A 119 12.87 -6.32 12.30
N LEU A 120 12.14 -5.77 13.28
CA LEU A 120 12.51 -5.44 14.66
C LEU A 120 14.01 -5.58 14.97
N GLY A 121 14.73 -4.53 14.61
CA GLY A 121 16.01 -4.15 15.20
C GLY A 121 17.16 -5.08 14.86
N PRO A 122 18.33 -4.56 14.43
CA PRO A 122 19.56 -5.37 14.31
C PRO A 122 20.00 -6.07 15.61
N PHE A 123 19.23 -6.00 16.70
CA PHE A 123 19.46 -6.64 17.98
C PHE A 123 19.33 -8.17 17.96
N ASN A 124 18.47 -8.77 17.13
CA ASN A 124 18.35 -10.24 17.04
C ASN A 124 19.36 -10.88 16.07
N ALA A 125 19.85 -10.11 15.10
CA ALA A 125 20.85 -10.58 14.12
C ALA A 125 22.17 -11.10 14.73
N PRO A 126 22.81 -10.44 15.73
CA PRO A 126 24.06 -10.93 16.30
C PRO A 126 23.88 -12.26 17.03
N PHE A 127 22.75 -12.46 17.73
CA PHE A 127 22.45 -13.73 18.41
C PHE A 127 22.24 -14.88 17.41
N ALA A 128 21.53 -14.62 16.32
CA ALA A 128 21.35 -15.60 15.25
C ALA A 128 22.70 -15.99 14.62
N ILE A 129 23.54 -15.01 14.28
CA ILE A 129 24.86 -15.28 13.68
C ILE A 129 25.79 -16.01 14.66
N ALA A 130 25.71 -15.70 15.96
CA ALA A 130 26.50 -16.38 16.98
C ALA A 130 26.13 -17.87 17.14
N SER A 131 24.88 -18.25 16.88
CA SER A 131 24.40 -19.63 17.05
C SER A 131 24.59 -20.50 15.80
N VAL A 132 24.41 -19.95 14.59
CA VAL A 132 24.59 -20.73 13.34
C VAL A 132 26.00 -20.61 12.76
N GLY A 133 26.75 -19.56 13.11
CA GLY A 133 28.06 -19.24 12.55
C GLY A 133 28.01 -18.17 11.45
N TRP A 134 29.15 -17.55 11.18
CA TRP A 134 29.24 -16.36 10.31
C TRP A 134 28.79 -16.62 8.86
N VAL A 135 29.35 -17.66 8.23
CA VAL A 135 29.05 -18.03 6.84
C VAL A 135 27.59 -18.47 6.63
N PRO A 136 27.05 -19.45 7.38
CA PRO A 136 25.66 -19.88 7.19
C PRO A 136 24.66 -18.78 7.58
N GLY A 137 24.97 -17.95 8.59
CA GLY A 137 24.13 -16.81 8.96
C GLY A 137 23.96 -15.83 7.79
N ILE A 138 25.06 -15.40 7.17
CA ILE A 138 25.04 -14.46 6.04
C ILE A 138 24.28 -15.04 4.84
N LEU A 139 24.51 -16.31 4.51
CA LEU A 139 23.84 -16.96 3.39
C LEU A 139 22.32 -17.05 3.59
N LEU A 140 21.88 -17.39 4.81
CA LEU A 140 20.47 -17.45 5.17
C LEU A 140 19.80 -16.07 5.10
N TYR A 141 20.43 -15.03 5.67
CA TYR A 141 19.92 -13.66 5.57
C TYR A 141 19.81 -13.18 4.12
N PHE A 142 20.82 -13.46 3.29
CA PHE A 142 20.79 -13.08 1.88
C PHE A 142 19.69 -13.81 1.11
N SER A 143 19.49 -15.11 1.34
CA SER A 143 18.44 -15.89 0.68
C SER A 143 17.04 -15.39 1.03
N MET A 144 16.79 -15.08 2.31
CA MET A 144 15.51 -14.54 2.76
C MET A 144 15.29 -13.11 2.26
N ALA A 145 16.34 -12.29 2.21
CA ALA A 145 16.26 -10.95 1.62
C ALA A 145 15.90 -10.99 0.13
N LEU A 146 16.45 -11.95 -0.63
CA LEU A 146 16.14 -12.12 -2.05
C LEU A 146 14.67 -12.54 -2.25
N VAL A 147 14.18 -13.48 -1.45
CA VAL A 147 12.77 -13.90 -1.48
C VAL A 147 11.86 -12.73 -1.11
N ALA A 148 12.18 -11.97 -0.06
CA ALA A 148 11.41 -10.80 0.36
C ALA A 148 11.41 -9.69 -0.71
N TRP A 149 12.54 -9.48 -1.40
CA TRP A 149 12.63 -8.55 -2.52
C TRP A 149 11.74 -9.01 -3.68
N TYR A 150 11.79 -10.30 -4.04
CA TYR A 150 10.98 -10.86 -5.11
C TYR A 150 9.46 -10.75 -4.82
N THR A 151 9.02 -11.09 -3.61
CA THR A 151 7.60 -10.95 -3.23
C THR A 151 7.15 -9.49 -3.20
N SER A 152 8.02 -8.57 -2.80
CA SER A 152 7.75 -7.12 -2.84
C SER A 152 7.55 -6.62 -4.28
N LEU A 153 8.37 -7.08 -5.23
CA LEU A 153 8.20 -6.73 -6.66
C LEU A 153 6.87 -7.25 -7.23
N ILE A 154 6.45 -8.46 -6.84
CA ILE A 154 5.14 -9.00 -7.23
C ILE A 154 4.02 -8.12 -6.68
N LEU A 155 4.08 -7.79 -5.38
CA LEU A 155 3.06 -6.97 -4.73
C LEU A 155 2.95 -5.57 -5.35
N TRP A 156 4.09 -4.94 -5.62
CA TRP A 156 4.15 -3.65 -6.31
C TRP A 156 3.50 -3.72 -7.70
N ARG A 157 3.79 -4.77 -8.48
CA ARG A 157 3.17 -4.98 -9.80
C ARG A 157 1.66 -5.17 -9.69
N LEU A 158 1.18 -5.93 -8.70
CA LEU A 158 -0.26 -6.12 -8.46
C LEU A 158 -0.94 -4.81 -8.06
N PHE A 159 -0.35 -4.05 -7.14
CA PHE A 159 -0.87 -2.75 -6.72
C PHE A 159 -0.98 -1.79 -7.91
N VAL A 160 0.06 -1.73 -8.74
CA VAL A 160 0.08 -0.88 -9.94
C VAL A 160 -1.02 -1.23 -10.93
N ARG A 161 -1.40 -2.51 -11.01
CA ARG A 161 -2.36 -3.04 -11.99
C ARG A 161 -3.80 -3.04 -11.53
N LEU A 162 -4.04 -3.09 -10.22
CA LEU A 162 -5.38 -3.22 -9.66
C LEU A 162 -5.88 -1.94 -8.99
N ASP A 163 -5.00 -0.99 -8.65
CA ASP A 163 -5.43 0.26 -8.01
C ASP A 163 -6.06 1.23 -9.02
N SER A 164 -7.24 1.76 -8.65
CA SER A 164 -7.98 2.79 -9.39
C SER A 164 -8.74 3.69 -8.41
N LEU A 165 -9.01 4.94 -8.78
CA LEU A 165 -9.83 5.89 -8.01
C LEU A 165 -11.25 5.37 -7.78
N ARG A 166 -11.80 4.66 -8.76
CA ARG A 166 -13.14 4.05 -8.67
C ARG A 166 -13.17 2.85 -7.71
N TYR A 167 -12.09 2.07 -7.68
CA TYR A 167 -11.97 0.85 -6.88
C TYR A 167 -10.66 0.85 -6.06
N PRO A 168 -10.56 1.73 -5.04
CA PRO A 168 -9.31 1.92 -4.30
C PRO A 168 -8.95 0.66 -3.51
N LEU A 169 -7.68 0.25 -3.59
CA LEU A 169 -7.14 -0.80 -2.73
C LEU A 169 -6.78 -0.20 -1.36
N ARG A 170 -7.43 -0.68 -0.30
CA ARG A 170 -7.17 -0.20 1.07
C ARG A 170 -6.33 -1.17 1.88
N SER A 171 -6.57 -2.48 1.69
CA SER A 171 -5.90 -3.52 2.46
C SER A 171 -5.30 -4.59 1.55
N TYR A 172 -4.23 -5.25 2.03
CA TYR A 172 -3.61 -6.39 1.32
C TYR A 172 -4.64 -7.50 1.02
N SER A 173 -5.58 -7.72 1.93
CA SER A 173 -6.65 -8.71 1.75
C SER A 173 -7.60 -8.40 0.59
N ASP A 174 -7.73 -7.14 0.17
CA ASP A 174 -8.58 -6.76 -0.97
C ASP A 174 -7.91 -7.15 -2.31
N ILE A 175 -6.57 -7.14 -2.35
CA ILE A 175 -5.81 -7.67 -3.50
C ILE A 175 -6.03 -9.17 -3.61
N VAL A 176 -5.99 -9.88 -2.48
CA VAL A 176 -6.25 -11.32 -2.42
C VAL A 176 -7.69 -11.66 -2.79
N GLU A 177 -8.67 -10.84 -2.37
CA GLU A 177 -10.07 -11.01 -2.76
C GLU A 177 -10.25 -11.00 -4.28
N ARG A 178 -9.57 -10.10 -4.97
CA ARG A 178 -9.69 -9.94 -6.42
C ARG A 178 -9.08 -11.09 -7.21
N ILE A 179 -8.11 -11.81 -6.63
CA ILE A 179 -7.39 -12.91 -7.31
C ILE A 179 -7.97 -14.28 -6.93
N TYR A 180 -8.23 -14.51 -5.65
CA TYR A 180 -8.62 -15.81 -5.10
C TYR A 180 -10.06 -15.85 -4.56
N GLY A 181 -10.77 -14.72 -4.58
CA GLY A 181 -12.15 -14.61 -4.14
C GLY A 181 -12.33 -14.35 -2.64
N LYS A 182 -13.60 -14.32 -2.23
CA LYS A 182 -14.03 -13.89 -0.88
C LYS A 182 -13.49 -14.74 0.28
N ARG A 183 -13.35 -16.06 0.08
CA ARG A 183 -12.87 -16.98 1.14
C ARG A 183 -11.41 -16.72 1.48
N ALA A 184 -10.59 -16.46 0.47
CA ALA A 184 -9.19 -16.12 0.66
C ALA A 184 -9.02 -14.77 1.36
N ARG A 185 -9.90 -13.79 1.11
CA ARG A 185 -9.90 -12.51 1.83
C ARG A 185 -10.04 -12.70 3.34
N GLN A 186 -11.03 -13.48 3.78
CA GLN A 186 -11.24 -13.71 5.21
C GLN A 186 -10.02 -14.40 5.84
N ALA A 187 -9.45 -15.41 5.16
CA ALA A 187 -8.28 -16.12 5.64
C ALA A 187 -7.06 -15.20 5.77
N THR A 188 -6.76 -14.41 4.73
CA THR A 188 -5.62 -13.47 4.76
C THR A 188 -5.83 -12.35 5.76
N ALA A 189 -7.05 -11.81 5.90
CA ALA A 189 -7.35 -10.81 6.92
C ALA A 189 -7.10 -11.36 8.33
N PHE A 190 -7.54 -12.58 8.60
CA PHE A 190 -7.30 -13.23 9.89
C PHE A 190 -5.80 -13.44 10.17
N LEU A 191 -5.06 -13.98 9.19
CA LEU A 191 -3.62 -14.21 9.32
C LEU A 191 -2.85 -12.89 9.49
N GLN A 192 -3.22 -11.84 8.77
CA GLN A 192 -2.60 -10.52 8.89
C GLN A 192 -2.84 -9.92 10.27
N THR A 193 -4.08 -10.00 10.80
CA THR A 193 -4.38 -9.52 12.16
C THR A 193 -3.61 -10.31 13.21
N LEU A 194 -3.50 -11.63 13.06
CA LEU A 194 -2.71 -12.47 13.97
C LEU A 194 -1.23 -12.10 13.93
N GLN A 195 -0.66 -11.90 12.74
CA GLN A 195 0.73 -11.47 12.56
C GLN A 195 0.99 -10.14 13.28
N LEU A 196 0.11 -9.14 13.13
CA LEU A 196 0.27 -7.85 13.80
C LEU A 196 0.25 -7.98 15.33
N ILE A 197 -0.66 -8.80 15.88
CA ILE A 197 -0.73 -9.04 17.33
C ILE A 197 0.56 -9.67 17.85
N VAL A 198 1.09 -10.67 17.16
CA VAL A 198 2.33 -11.35 17.55
C VAL A 198 3.53 -10.42 17.45
N VAL A 199 3.64 -9.66 16.35
CA VAL A 199 4.75 -8.71 16.14
C VAL A 199 4.77 -7.62 17.22
N VAL A 200 3.61 -7.04 17.54
CA VAL A 200 3.50 -6.04 18.61
C VAL A 200 3.84 -6.66 19.98
N GLY A 201 3.34 -7.87 20.26
CA GLY A 201 3.66 -8.58 21.50
C GLY A 201 5.16 -8.82 21.69
N VAL A 202 5.86 -9.26 20.64
CA VAL A 202 7.32 -9.46 20.67
C VAL A 202 8.07 -8.14 20.86
N ASN A 203 7.63 -7.05 20.20
CA ASN A 203 8.26 -5.74 20.37
C ASN A 203 8.10 -5.21 21.81
N CYS A 204 6.91 -5.34 22.40
CA CYS A 204 6.68 -4.95 23.80
C CYS A 204 7.54 -5.79 24.76
N LEU A 205 7.70 -7.09 24.50
CA LEU A 205 8.53 -7.96 25.33
C LEU A 205 10.02 -7.59 25.23
N ALA A 206 10.53 -7.36 24.02
CA ALA A 206 11.93 -6.99 23.78
C ALA A 206 12.30 -5.68 24.49
N ASN A 207 11.46 -4.65 24.38
CA ASN A 207 11.68 -3.38 25.05
C ASN A 207 11.49 -3.49 26.58
N GLY A 208 10.54 -4.32 27.04
CA GLY A 208 10.37 -4.62 28.46
C GLY A 208 11.60 -5.28 29.11
N GLN A 209 12.29 -6.16 28.38
CA GLN A 209 13.55 -6.77 28.83
C GLN A 209 14.68 -5.74 28.95
N ALA A 210 14.79 -4.82 27.99
CA ALA A 210 15.76 -3.72 28.08
C ALA A 210 15.49 -2.82 29.30
N PHE A 211 14.22 -2.47 29.54
CA PHE A 211 13.83 -1.65 30.69
C PHE A 211 14.06 -2.35 32.04
N SER A 212 13.86 -3.67 32.12
CA SER A 212 14.14 -4.45 33.32
C SER A 212 15.62 -4.43 33.72
N GLN A 213 16.53 -4.32 32.75
CA GLN A 213 17.97 -4.18 33.03
C GLN A 213 18.30 -2.78 33.56
N VAL A 214 17.67 -1.73 33.01
CA VAL A 214 17.85 -0.34 33.47
C VAL A 214 17.39 -0.15 34.90
N THR A 215 16.30 -0.81 35.31
CA THR A 215 15.74 -0.69 36.66
C THR A 215 16.39 -1.63 37.69
N SER A 216 17.39 -2.42 37.27
CA SER A 216 18.12 -3.40 38.10
C SER A 216 17.19 -4.32 38.92
N GLY A 217 16.02 -4.67 38.39
CA GLY A 217 15.06 -5.58 39.04
C GLY A 217 14.30 -5.02 40.25
N LYS A 218 14.28 -3.69 40.45
CA LYS A 218 13.52 -3.07 41.56
C LYS A 218 11.99 -3.13 41.39
N ILE A 219 11.52 -3.39 40.17
CA ILE A 219 10.11 -3.46 39.81
C ILE A 219 9.80 -4.76 39.07
N CYS A 220 8.57 -5.25 39.21
CA CYS A 220 8.13 -6.48 38.55
C CYS A 220 8.12 -6.32 37.02
N PHE A 221 8.59 -7.35 36.31
CA PHE A 221 8.65 -7.39 34.84
C PHE A 221 7.30 -7.09 34.17
N SER A 222 6.20 -7.56 34.77
CA SER A 222 4.85 -7.27 34.26
C SER A 222 4.48 -5.80 34.34
N VAL A 223 4.97 -5.08 35.35
CA VAL A 223 4.70 -3.63 35.53
C VAL A 223 5.52 -2.82 34.51
N CYS A 224 6.76 -3.24 34.22
CA CYS A 224 7.60 -2.64 33.18
C CYS A 224 6.92 -2.68 31.79
N ILE A 225 6.30 -3.81 31.44
CA ILE A 225 5.62 -3.98 30.16
C ILE A 225 4.42 -3.03 30.06
N VAL A 226 3.60 -2.92 31.10
CA VAL A 226 2.42 -2.05 31.11
C VAL A 226 2.83 -0.58 31.02
N ILE A 227 3.85 -0.15 31.76
CA ILE A 227 4.38 1.22 31.69
C ILE A 227 4.85 1.55 30.27
N TRP A 228 5.61 0.65 29.64
CA TRP A 228 6.08 0.83 28.27
C TRP A 228 4.92 0.92 27.27
N THR A 229 3.91 0.06 27.38
CA THR A 229 2.74 0.09 26.48
C THR A 229 1.86 1.33 26.62
N LEU A 230 1.84 1.95 27.81
CA LEU A 230 0.99 3.12 28.09
C LEU A 230 1.68 4.44 27.75
N ILE A 231 3.00 4.52 27.95
CA ILE A 231 3.75 5.76 27.73
C ILE A 231 4.26 5.84 26.27
N GLY A 232 4.57 4.70 25.64
CA GLY A 232 5.10 4.65 24.28
C GLY A 232 6.59 4.94 24.22
#